data_AF-A0A530QM57-F1
#
_entry.id   AF-A0A530QM57-F1
#
_cell.length_a   1.000
_cell.length_b   1.000
_cell.length_c   1.000
_cell.angle_alpha   90.00
_cell.angle_beta   90.00
_cell.angle_gamma   90.00
#
_symmetry.space_group_name_H-M   'P 1'
#
loop_
_entity.id
_entity.type
_entity.pdbx_description
1 polymer ?
#
loop_
_entity_poly.entity_id
_entity_poly.type
_entity_poly.pdbx_seq_one_letter_code
_entity_poly.pdbx_strand_id
1 'polypeptide(L)' 'EYIMSPEGQARLATSSCYWGMPANSKAALSDEQKKILRFDEQPGFLARAQAYPAPNPDLDKKMQDVWTEMLQAQ' A
#
# COMPACT_ATOMS: atom_id res chain seq x y z
N GLU A 1 19.42 -7.99 -9.34
CA GLU A 1 18.47 -6.87 -9.53
C GLU A 1 18.54 -5.94 -8.32
N TYR A 2 18.79 -4.65 -8.54
CA TYR A 2 19.04 -3.68 -7.45
C TYR A 2 17.78 -3.36 -6.63
N ILE A 3 16.62 -3.24 -7.30
CA ILE A 3 15.35 -2.82 -6.67
C ILE A 3 14.91 -3.74 -5.53
N MET A 4 15.21 -5.05 -5.61
CA MET A 4 14.83 -6.02 -4.57
C MET A 4 15.86 -6.14 -3.44
N SER A 5 17.02 -5.48 -3.54
CA SER A 5 18.03 -5.51 -2.48
C SER A 5 17.54 -4.79 -1.21
N PRO A 6 18.11 -5.10 -0.03
CA PRO A 6 17.85 -4.35 1.20
C PRO A 6 17.97 -2.83 1.05
N GLU A 7 18.99 -2.37 0.34
CA GLU A 7 19.29 -0.96 0.11
C GLU A 7 18.34 -0.34 -0.92
N GLY A 8 18.03 -1.07 -1.99
CA GLY A 8 17.06 -0.63 -3.00
C GLY A 8 15.66 -0.44 -2.40
N GLN A 9 15.23 -1.39 -1.56
CA GLN A 9 13.94 -1.32 -0.88
C GLN A 9 13.88 -0.22 0.17
N ALA A 10 14.97 0.01 0.92
CA ALA A 10 15.05 1.13 1.86
C ALA A 10 14.92 2.47 1.12
N ARG A 11 15.65 2.66 0.01
CA ARG A 11 15.56 3.89 -0.80
C ARG A 11 14.17 4.12 -1.38
N LEU A 12 13.51 3.06 -1.85
CA LEU A 12 12.16 3.17 -2.38
C LEU A 12 11.16 3.54 -1.28
N ALA A 13 11.20 2.85 -0.14
CA ALA A 13 10.28 3.07 0.98
C ALA A 13 10.33 4.48 1.60
N THR A 14 11.42 5.21 1.40
CA THR A 14 11.65 6.55 1.95
C THR A 14 11.87 7.61 0.87
N SER A 15 11.44 7.32 -0.37
CA SER A 15 11.54 8.29 -1.46
C SER A 15 10.58 9.45 -1.22
N SER A 16 10.93 10.65 -1.68
CA SER A 16 10.16 11.89 -1.40
C SER A 16 8.69 11.81 -1.80
N CYS A 17 8.36 11.04 -2.85
CA CYS A 17 6.99 10.84 -3.33
C CYS A 17 6.40 9.47 -2.96
N TYR A 18 7.12 8.66 -2.17
CA TYR A 18 6.73 7.29 -1.87
C TYR A 18 7.19 6.92 -0.46
N TRP A 19 6.35 7.27 0.51
CA TRP A 19 6.45 6.76 1.88
C TRP A 19 5.55 5.54 1.99
N GLY A 20 6.15 4.36 1.81
CA GLY A 20 5.42 3.09 1.74
C GLY A 20 6.17 1.96 2.40
N MET A 21 5.43 0.99 2.94
CA MET A 21 6.00 -0.22 3.53
C MET A 21 6.79 -1.01 2.47
N PRO A 22 8.09 -1.31 2.68
CA PRO A 22 8.86 -2.09 1.72
C PRO A 22 8.31 -3.51 1.61
N ALA A 23 8.38 -4.08 0.40
CA ALA A 23 7.99 -5.47 0.18
C ALA A 23 9.01 -6.46 0.77
N ASN A 24 10.26 -6.02 0.96
CA ASN A 24 11.31 -6.82 1.57
C ASN A 24 11.44 -6.49 3.07
N SER A 25 11.17 -7.47 3.94
CA SER A 25 11.31 -7.34 5.39
C SER A 25 12.74 -7.07 5.88
N LYS A 26 13.74 -7.26 5.01
CA LYS A 26 15.15 -6.97 5.27
C LYS A 26 15.59 -5.59 4.79
N ALA A 27 14.68 -4.70 4.40
CA ALA A 27 15.04 -3.34 3.98
C ALA A 27 15.95 -2.65 5.02
N ALA A 28 17.04 -2.05 4.55
CA ALA A 28 18.08 -1.44 5.38
C ALA A 28 17.65 -0.05 5.91
N LEU A 29 16.59 -0.02 6.72
CA LEU A 29 15.98 1.18 7.30
C LEU A 29 16.55 1.50 8.68
N SER A 30 16.71 2.79 8.98
CA SER A 30 16.99 3.28 10.34
C SER A 30 15.78 3.11 11.25
N ASP A 31 15.99 3.19 12.56
CA ASP A 31 14.90 3.07 13.53
C ASP A 31 13.89 4.23 13.42
N GLU A 32 14.36 5.44 13.11
CA GLU A 32 13.50 6.59 12.82
C GLU A 32 12.62 6.34 11.60
N GLN A 33 13.20 5.80 10.51
CA GLN A 33 12.45 5.44 9.31
C GLN A 33 11.41 4.36 9.59
N LYS A 34 11.77 3.33 10.39
CA LYS A 34 10.82 2.28 10.80
C LYS A 34 9.67 2.84 11.64
N LYS A 35 9.95 3.80 12.52
CA LYS A 35 8.92 4.49 13.31
C LYS A 35 7.97 5.30 12.43
N ILE A 36 8.49 6.08 11.48
CA ILE A 36 7.67 6.84 10.52
C ILE A 36 6.78 5.89 9.70
N LEU A 37 7.35 4.77 9.27
CA LEU A 37 6.65 3.73 8.50
C LEU A 37 5.75 2.82 9.37
N ARG A 38 5.66 3.08 10.69
CA ARG A 38 4.79 2.39 11.65
C ARG A 38 4.97 0.87 11.61
N PHE A 39 6.22 0.42 11.62
CA PHE A 39 6.58 -1.00 11.54
C PHE A 39 6.00 -1.84 12.70
N ASP A 40 5.91 -1.25 13.89
CA ASP A 40 5.33 -1.86 15.09
C ASP A 40 3.83 -2.14 14.96
N GLU A 41 3.12 -1.37 14.17
CA GLU A 41 1.68 -1.55 13.91
C GLU A 41 1.37 -2.46 12.72
N GLN A 42 2.37 -2.82 11.91
CA GLN A 42 2.18 -3.62 10.69
C GLN A 42 1.41 -4.92 10.90
N PRO A 43 1.66 -5.73 11.95
CA PRO A 43 0.87 -6.93 12.20
C PRO A 43 -0.63 -6.63 12.30
N GLY A 44 -0.99 -5.51 12.93
CA GLY A 44 -2.37 -5.05 13.04
C GLY A 44 -2.96 -4.60 11.71
N PHE A 45 -2.20 -3.91 10.87
CA PHE A 45 -2.65 -3.53 9.52
C PHE A 45 -2.85 -4.74 8.62
N LEU A 46 -1.89 -5.67 8.61
CA LEU A 46 -1.97 -6.90 7.81
C LEU A 46 -3.16 -7.77 8.20
N ALA A 47 -3.47 -7.88 9.50
CA ALA A 47 -4.64 -8.62 9.97
C ALA A 47 -5.98 -8.03 9.49
N ARG A 48 -6.03 -6.73 9.18
CA ARG A 48 -7.23 -6.03 8.70
C ARG A 48 -7.26 -5.82 7.19
N ALA A 49 -6.12 -5.98 6.52
CA ALA A 49 -5.99 -5.74 5.09
C ALA A 49 -6.90 -6.70 4.32
N GLN A 50 -7.71 -6.14 3.42
CA GLN A 50 -8.51 -6.90 2.47
C GLN A 50 -7.94 -6.66 1.09
N ALA A 51 -7.65 -7.73 0.35
CA ALA A 51 -7.25 -7.60 -1.03
C ALA A 51 -8.39 -6.93 -1.82
N TYR A 52 -8.03 -6.00 -2.71
CA TYR A 52 -9.04 -5.42 -3.61
C TYR A 52 -9.68 -6.56 -4.41
N PRO A 53 -11.02 -6.63 -4.48
CA PRO A 53 -11.68 -7.70 -5.22
C PRO A 53 -11.30 -7.62 -6.70
N ALA A 54 -11.21 -8.77 -7.36
CA ALA A 54 -11.18 -8.86 -8.82
C ALA A 54 -12.62 -9.15 -9.31
N PRO A 55 -13.49 -8.13 -9.44
CA PRO A 55 -14.88 -8.34 -9.80
C PRO A 55 -15.00 -8.90 -11.22
N ASN A 56 -16.07 -9.66 -11.46
CA ASN A 56 -16.50 -9.94 -12.82
C ASN A 56 -17.10 -8.67 -13.46
N PRO A 57 -17.30 -8.64 -14.80
CA PRO A 57 -17.79 -7.45 -15.48
C PRO A 57 -19.13 -6.92 -14.93
N ASP A 58 -20.04 -7.81 -14.52
CA ASP A 58 -21.35 -7.43 -14.00
C ASP A 58 -21.27 -6.70 -12.65
N LEU A 59 -20.41 -7.20 -11.75
CA LEU A 59 -20.18 -6.57 -10.46
C LEU A 59 -19.40 -5.26 -10.61
N ASP A 60 -18.40 -5.23 -11.48
CA ASP A 60 -17.62 -4.03 -11.78
C ASP A 60 -18.52 -2.90 -12.28
N LYS A 61 -19.43 -3.20 -13.23
CA LYS A 61 -20.43 -2.24 -13.71
C LYS A 61 -21.28 -1.66 -12.59
N LYS A 62 -21.82 -2.50 -11.70
CA LYS A 62 -22.62 -2.03 -10.55
C LYS A 62 -21.82 -1.12 -9.61
N MET A 63 -20.54 -1.43 -9.39
CA MET A 63 -19.66 -0.58 -8.58
C MET A 63 -19.43 0.78 -9.25
N GLN A 64 -19.24 0.81 -10.58
CA GLN A 64 -19.11 2.05 -11.35
C GLN A 64 -20.40 2.88 -11.34
N ASP A 65 -21.56 2.24 -11.44
CA ASP A 65 -22.87 2.92 -11.41
C ASP A 65 -23.05 3.63 -10.05
N VAL A 66 -22.82 2.93 -8.94
CA VAL A 66 -22.88 3.51 -7.57
C VAL A 66 -21.89 4.67 -7.41
N TRP A 67 -20.68 4.52 -7.92
CA TRP A 67 -19.68 5.59 -7.88
C TRP A 67 -20.10 6.82 -8.68
N THR A 68 -20.69 6.61 -9.85
CA THR A 68 -21.18 7.69 -10.72
C THR A 68 -22.33 8.45 -10.09
N GLU A 69 -23.27 7.75 -9.46
CA GLU A 69 -24.37 8.37 -8.68
C GLU A 69 -23.82 9.26 -7.55
N MET A 70 -22.83 8.78 -6.79
CA MET A 70 -22.20 9.57 -5.72
C MET A 70 -21.57 10.86 -6.24
N LEU A 71 -20.87 10.80 -7.39
CA LEU A 71 -20.23 11.98 -7.98
C LEU A 71 -21.22 13.00 -8.53
N GLN A 72 -22.40 12.55 -8.98
CA GLN A 72 -23.43 13.39 -9.59
C GLN A 72 -24.47 13.90 -8.58
N ALA A 73 -24.40 13.48 -7.32
CA ALA A 73 -25.33 13.87 -6.26
C ALA A 73 -25.10 15.30 -5.69
N GLN A 74 -24.33 16.16 -6.38
CA GLN A 74 -24.10 17.56 -6.01
C GLN A 74 -24.98 18.54 -6.81
#